data_AF-A0A1G1A5A0-F1
#
_entry.id   AF-A0A1G1A5A0-F1
#
_cell.length_a   1.000
_cell.length_b   1.000
_cell.length_c   1.000
_cell.angle_alpha   90.00
_cell.angle_beta   90.00
_cell.angle_gamma   90.00
#
_symmetry.space_group_name_H-M   'P 1'
#
loop_
_entity.id
_entity.type
_entity.pdbx_description
1 polymer ?
#
loop_
_entity_poly.entity_id
_entity_poly.type
_entity_poly.pdbx_seq_one_letter_code
_entity_poly.pdbx_strand_id
1 'polypeptide(L)'
;MNASSRLPRIIVASILSSSLFAVYSFGAAAPAAPAKAVPATPAKISTVDSKTPVAAPGTEKLNPNLDLTLKKALDGSKLRYDVNPEGTCRLVFNFGKERSHQVFVTSKKESFMGTEYRRIWATSWKSKELPSAEIMAKLLQDSATKKIGGWEMHRWSDGYRLILAQKLPADASNAALEAAIKLVVNGADYMEEQLTNNKDEF
;
A
#
# COMPACT_ATOMS: atom_id res chain seq x y z
N MET A 1 62.76 -72.21 5.53
CA MET A 1 64.19 -71.99 5.80
C MET A 1 64.50 -70.52 5.59
N ASN A 2 65.22 -69.94 6.53
CA ASN A 2 65.55 -68.52 6.76
C ASN A 2 65.87 -67.67 5.52
N ALA A 3 65.47 -66.39 5.53
CA ALA A 3 66.44 -65.29 5.67
C ALA A 3 65.76 -63.92 5.88
N SER A 4 66.33 -63.19 6.83
CA SER A 4 66.10 -61.81 7.25
C SER A 4 66.55 -60.78 6.21
N SER A 5 65.85 -59.63 6.09
CA SER A 5 66.52 -58.35 5.87
C SER A 5 65.61 -57.15 6.19
N ARG A 6 66.20 -56.19 6.91
CA ARG A 6 65.65 -54.99 7.55
C ARG A 6 65.14 -53.95 6.54
N LEU A 7 64.01 -53.31 6.82
CA LEU A 7 63.55 -52.10 6.14
C LEU A 7 64.20 -50.85 6.78
N PRO A 8 64.67 -49.86 6.00
CA PRO A 8 65.07 -48.56 6.52
C PRO A 8 63.86 -47.62 6.65
N ARG A 9 63.91 -46.78 7.70
CA ARG A 9 62.99 -45.67 7.94
C ARG A 9 63.05 -44.67 6.79
N ILE A 10 61.89 -44.30 6.24
CA ILE A 10 61.70 -43.06 5.49
C ILE A 10 60.61 -42.25 6.19
N ILE A 11 61.02 -41.10 6.71
CA ILE A 11 60.15 -40.03 7.20
C ILE A 11 60.05 -39.02 6.07
N VAL A 12 58.87 -38.78 5.49
CA VAL A 12 58.60 -37.55 4.72
C VAL A 12 57.16 -37.08 4.94
N ALA A 13 57.09 -35.95 5.65
CA ALA A 13 56.14 -34.86 5.67
C ALA A 13 54.74 -35.02 5.03
N SER A 14 53.71 -34.93 5.89
CA SER A 14 52.34 -34.56 5.51
C SER A 14 52.28 -33.11 5.03
N ILE A 15 51.79 -32.91 3.81
CA ILE A 15 51.44 -31.60 3.26
C ILE A 15 50.03 -31.26 3.75
N LEU A 16 49.91 -30.39 4.76
CA LEU A 16 48.64 -29.76 5.09
C LEU A 16 48.37 -28.63 4.08
N SER A 17 47.41 -28.87 3.20
CA SER A 17 46.78 -27.85 2.37
C SER A 17 46.16 -26.77 3.28
N SER A 18 46.78 -25.60 3.33
CA SER A 18 46.30 -24.44 4.08
C SER A 18 45.24 -23.72 3.26
N SER A 19 43.96 -23.92 3.60
CA SER A 19 42.87 -23.08 3.12
C SER A 19 42.95 -21.72 3.80
N LEU A 20 43.22 -20.66 3.03
CA LEU A 20 43.09 -19.27 3.47
C LEU A 20 41.63 -19.01 3.85
N PHE A 21 41.33 -18.91 5.16
CA PHE A 21 40.16 -18.20 5.64
C PHE A 21 40.49 -16.70 5.62
N ALA A 22 39.92 -15.98 4.65
CA ALA A 22 39.87 -14.52 4.71
C ALA A 22 38.99 -14.11 5.89
N VAL A 23 39.61 -13.64 6.97
CA VAL A 23 38.92 -13.01 8.09
C VAL A 23 38.39 -11.67 7.60
N TYR A 24 37.10 -11.61 7.25
CA TYR A 24 36.41 -10.32 7.15
C TYR A 24 36.27 -9.77 8.57
N SER A 25 37.09 -8.77 8.90
CA SER A 25 36.84 -7.92 10.06
C SER A 25 35.52 -7.17 9.83
N PHE A 26 34.45 -7.63 10.47
CA PHE A 26 33.28 -6.80 10.71
C PHE A 26 33.72 -5.65 11.62
N GLY A 27 33.88 -4.46 11.04
CA GLY A 27 33.89 -3.23 11.82
C GLY A 27 32.60 -3.19 12.64
N ALA A 28 32.73 -3.14 13.97
CA ALA A 28 31.61 -3.00 14.87
C ALA A 28 30.90 -1.66 14.58
N ALA A 29 29.86 -1.71 13.75
CA ALA A 29 28.89 -0.63 13.68
C ALA A 29 28.20 -0.57 15.05
N ALA A 30 28.30 0.59 15.70
CA ALA A 30 27.61 0.87 16.94
C ALA A 30 26.12 0.51 16.81
N PRO A 31 25.48 -0.07 17.84
CA PRO A 31 24.06 -0.39 17.77
C PRO A 31 23.29 0.90 17.51
N ALA A 32 22.59 0.94 16.37
CA ALA A 32 21.61 1.98 16.09
C ALA A 32 20.63 2.01 17.27
N ALA A 33 20.50 3.17 17.91
CA ALA A 33 19.58 3.38 19.02
C ALA A 33 18.18 2.88 18.62
N PRO A 34 17.42 2.25 19.53
CA PRO A 34 16.08 1.77 19.22
C PRO A 34 15.26 2.94 18.70
N ALA A 35 14.77 2.81 17.46
CA ALA A 35 13.82 3.75 16.90
C ALA A 35 12.68 3.91 17.91
N LYS A 36 12.49 5.13 18.43
CA LYS A 36 11.39 5.43 19.34
C LYS A 36 10.11 4.98 18.65
N ALA A 37 9.35 4.11 19.32
CA ALA A 37 8.05 3.68 18.85
C ALA A 37 7.22 4.93 18.53
N VAL A 38 6.93 5.13 17.25
CA VAL A 38 6.01 6.18 16.81
C VAL A 38 4.65 5.77 17.36
N PRO A 39 4.00 6.61 18.20
CA PRO A 39 2.70 6.28 18.73
C PRO A 39 1.74 6.07 17.54
N ALA A 40 1.04 4.93 17.53
CA ALA A 40 -0.11 4.72 16.68
C ALA A 40 -1.20 5.69 17.14
N THR A 41 -1.09 6.96 16.73
CA THR A 41 -2.12 7.96 16.98
C THR A 41 -3.36 7.50 16.19
N PRO A 42 -4.48 7.23 16.86
CA PRO A 42 -5.72 6.94 16.14
C PRO A 42 -6.04 8.19 15.31
N ALA A 43 -6.09 8.03 13.98
CA ALA A 43 -6.61 9.05 13.09
C ALA A 43 -7.96 9.52 13.67
N LYS A 44 -8.05 10.81 13.98
CA LYS A 44 -9.25 11.42 14.53
C LYS A 44 -10.33 11.28 13.47
N ILE A 45 -11.27 10.35 13.69
CA ILE A 45 -12.41 10.11 12.81
C ILE A 45 -13.28 11.36 12.88
N SER A 46 -13.05 12.32 11.98
CA SER A 46 -13.94 13.45 11.79
C SER A 46 -15.21 12.94 11.10
N THR A 47 -16.36 13.36 11.61
CA THR A 47 -17.67 13.06 11.04
C THR A 47 -17.74 13.59 9.62
N VAL A 48 -17.90 12.66 8.67
CA VAL A 48 -18.01 12.94 7.23
C VAL A 48 -19.38 13.58 6.96
N ASP A 49 -19.40 14.89 6.73
CA ASP A 49 -20.59 15.59 6.27
C ASP A 49 -20.55 15.74 4.74
N SER A 50 -21.22 14.82 4.04
CA SER A 50 -21.35 14.80 2.59
C SER A 50 -22.29 15.89 2.07
N LYS A 51 -21.89 17.17 2.12
CA LYS A 51 -22.74 18.29 1.69
C LYS A 51 -22.05 19.21 0.66
N THR A 52 -21.98 18.73 -0.58
CA THR A 52 -21.75 19.55 -1.79
C THR A 52 -22.60 18.96 -2.93
N PRO A 53 -23.24 19.78 -3.79
CA PRO A 53 -24.27 19.28 -4.70
C PRO A 53 -23.65 18.55 -5.89
N VAL A 54 -23.62 17.22 -5.81
CA VAL A 54 -23.57 16.33 -6.97
C VAL A 54 -24.83 15.48 -6.93
N ALA A 55 -25.36 15.16 -8.12
CA ALA A 55 -26.71 14.70 -8.40
C ALA A 55 -27.21 13.61 -7.42
N ALA A 56 -28.50 13.68 -7.10
CA ALA A 56 -29.16 12.69 -6.24
C ALA A 56 -29.00 11.26 -6.82
N PRO A 57 -28.88 10.22 -5.97
CA PRO A 57 -28.80 8.85 -6.46
C PRO A 57 -30.13 8.50 -7.14
N GLY A 58 -30.12 8.15 -8.43
CA GLY A 58 -31.26 7.46 -9.04
C GLY A 58 -31.64 7.71 -10.49
N THR A 59 -30.93 8.53 -11.29
CA THR A 59 -31.32 8.74 -12.71
C THR A 59 -30.18 8.63 -13.71
N GLU A 60 -29.08 7.97 -13.33
CA GLU A 60 -27.98 7.73 -14.25
C GLU A 60 -28.23 6.46 -15.06
N LYS A 61 -28.13 6.56 -16.40
CA LYS A 61 -28.22 5.45 -17.35
C LYS A 61 -27.36 4.29 -16.83
N LEU A 62 -27.95 3.09 -16.71
CA LEU A 62 -27.26 1.92 -16.18
C LEU A 62 -25.92 1.74 -16.90
N ASN A 63 -24.82 1.93 -16.17
CA ASN A 63 -23.49 1.73 -16.72
C ASN A 63 -23.25 0.21 -16.84
N PRO A 64 -23.06 -0.34 -18.05
CA PRO A 64 -22.90 -1.79 -18.24
C PRO A 64 -21.61 -2.33 -17.59
N ASN A 65 -20.63 -1.48 -17.29
CA ASN A 65 -19.37 -1.86 -16.66
C ASN A 65 -19.44 -1.79 -15.13
N LEU A 66 -20.55 -1.32 -14.55
CA LEU A 66 -20.75 -1.27 -13.11
C LEU A 66 -21.15 -2.64 -12.56
N ASP A 67 -20.40 -3.15 -11.59
CA ASP A 67 -20.72 -4.36 -10.86
C ASP A 67 -22.02 -4.15 -10.05
N LEU A 68 -23.05 -4.96 -10.35
CA LEU A 68 -24.36 -4.87 -9.69
C LEU A 68 -24.28 -5.14 -8.19
N THR A 69 -23.32 -5.95 -7.73
CA THR A 69 -23.13 -6.20 -6.29
C THR A 69 -22.55 -4.99 -5.58
N LEU A 70 -21.56 -4.33 -6.21
CA LEU A 70 -21.03 -3.05 -5.75
C LEU A 70 -22.10 -1.97 -5.74
N LYS A 71 -22.88 -1.85 -6.82
CA LYS A 71 -23.99 -0.90 -6.90
C LYS A 71 -24.97 -1.06 -5.73
N LYS A 72 -25.43 -2.29 -5.47
CA LYS A 72 -26.32 -2.59 -4.34
C LYS A 72 -25.70 -2.23 -2.99
N ALA A 73 -24.41 -2.53 -2.81
CA ALA A 73 -23.69 -2.20 -1.58
C ALA A 73 -23.59 -0.69 -1.37
N LEU A 74 -23.26 0.07 -2.43
CA LEU A 74 -23.17 1.53 -2.38
C LEU A 74 -24.54 2.20 -2.26
N ASP A 75 -25.59 1.72 -2.94
CA ASP A 75 -26.95 2.24 -2.79
C ASP A 75 -27.52 1.99 -1.38
N GLY A 76 -27.11 0.90 -0.74
CA GLY A 76 -27.42 0.61 0.66
C GLY A 76 -26.62 1.48 1.64
N SER A 77 -25.53 2.08 1.19
CA SER A 77 -24.78 3.09 1.93
C SER A 77 -25.40 4.47 1.69
N LYS A 78 -25.42 5.36 2.68
CA LYS A 78 -25.87 6.75 2.47
C LYS A 78 -24.82 7.60 1.75
N LEU A 79 -23.84 6.97 1.10
CA LEU A 79 -22.73 7.63 0.42
C LEU A 79 -23.16 8.02 -0.99
N ARG A 80 -22.82 9.25 -1.40
CA ARG A 80 -23.01 9.69 -2.78
C ARG A 80 -21.82 9.27 -3.63
N TYR A 81 -22.10 8.82 -4.84
CA TYR A 81 -21.06 8.38 -5.78
C TYR A 81 -21.47 8.68 -7.22
N ASP A 82 -20.47 8.93 -8.07
CA ASP A 82 -20.58 8.99 -9.52
C ASP A 82 -19.92 7.76 -10.14
N VAL A 83 -20.31 7.36 -11.34
CA VAL A 83 -19.73 6.20 -12.03
C VAL A 83 -19.08 6.62 -13.34
N ASN A 84 -17.79 6.35 -13.51
CA ASN A 84 -17.10 6.64 -14.77
C ASN A 84 -17.39 5.57 -15.85
N PRO A 85 -17.06 5.79 -17.13
CA PRO A 85 -17.35 4.83 -18.21
C PRO A 85 -16.81 3.41 -17.97
N GLU A 86 -15.70 3.28 -17.24
CA GLU A 86 -15.08 1.98 -16.88
C GLU A 86 -15.77 1.28 -15.70
N GLY A 87 -16.82 1.86 -15.13
CA GLY A 87 -17.54 1.32 -13.98
C GLY A 87 -16.85 1.59 -12.64
N THR A 88 -15.86 2.47 -12.59
CA THR A 88 -15.25 2.90 -11.32
C THR A 88 -16.14 3.93 -10.65
N CYS A 89 -16.53 3.65 -9.40
CA CYS A 89 -17.30 4.57 -8.58
C CYS A 89 -16.37 5.57 -7.93
N ARG A 90 -16.63 6.87 -8.08
CA ARG A 90 -15.97 7.96 -7.38
C ARG A 90 -16.86 8.46 -6.25
N LEU A 91 -16.32 8.55 -5.04
CA LEU A 91 -16.99 9.12 -3.87
C LEU A 91 -16.19 10.33 -3.39
N VAL A 92 -16.87 11.40 -2.96
CA VAL A 92 -16.26 12.63 -2.47
C VAL A 92 -16.60 12.82 -1.00
N PHE A 93 -15.57 13.04 -0.18
CA PHE A 93 -15.65 13.25 1.26
C PHE A 93 -15.25 14.68 1.58
N ASN A 94 -15.96 15.31 2.53
CA ASN A 94 -15.59 16.61 3.08
C ASN A 94 -15.03 16.39 4.48
N PHE A 95 -13.84 16.95 4.73
CA PHE A 95 -13.11 16.82 6.01
C PHE A 95 -13.23 18.08 6.88
N GLY A 96 -14.03 19.06 6.45
CA GLY A 96 -14.12 20.38 7.04
C GLY A 96 -12.91 21.25 6.71
N LYS A 97 -12.91 22.49 7.19
CA LYS A 97 -11.81 23.46 6.96
C LYS A 97 -11.42 23.62 5.48
N GLU A 98 -12.43 23.61 4.61
CA GLU A 98 -12.25 23.70 3.16
C GLU A 98 -11.46 22.53 2.54
N ARG A 99 -11.35 21.40 3.25
CA ARG A 99 -10.72 20.17 2.74
C ARG A 99 -11.72 19.17 2.24
N SER A 100 -11.37 18.53 1.14
CA SER A 100 -12.10 17.42 0.54
C SER A 100 -11.14 16.34 0.08
N HIS A 101 -11.65 15.14 -0.11
CA HIS A 101 -10.86 14.10 -0.74
C HIS A 101 -11.75 13.11 -1.46
N GLN A 102 -11.32 12.65 -2.63
CA GLN A 102 -12.04 11.63 -3.37
C GLN A 102 -11.43 10.23 -3.20
N VAL A 103 -12.29 9.21 -3.31
CA VAL A 103 -11.90 7.79 -3.28
C VAL A 103 -12.61 7.04 -4.38
N PHE A 104 -11.91 6.07 -4.96
CA PHE A 104 -12.36 5.29 -6.10
C PHE A 104 -12.54 3.84 -5.71
N VAL A 105 -13.63 3.23 -6.17
CA VAL A 105 -13.91 1.79 -6.03
C VAL A 105 -14.09 1.19 -7.41
N THR A 106 -13.22 0.26 -7.80
CA THR A 106 -13.27 -0.33 -9.14
C THR A 106 -14.32 -1.43 -9.21
N SER A 107 -15.20 -1.39 -10.22
CA SER A 107 -16.11 -2.51 -10.51
C SER A 107 -15.40 -3.73 -11.09
N LYS A 108 -14.29 -3.51 -11.80
CA LYS A 108 -13.47 -4.60 -12.31
C LYS A 108 -12.91 -5.40 -11.13
N LYS A 109 -13.21 -6.69 -11.12
CA LYS A 109 -12.74 -7.67 -10.15
C LYS A 109 -11.49 -8.36 -10.67
N GLU A 110 -10.55 -8.61 -9.77
CA GLU A 110 -9.32 -9.37 -10.01
C GLU A 110 -9.46 -10.73 -9.30
N SER A 111 -9.27 -11.83 -10.01
CA SER A 111 -9.39 -13.18 -9.44
C SER A 111 -8.05 -13.71 -8.96
N PHE A 112 -8.00 -14.20 -7.73
CA PHE A 112 -6.84 -14.90 -7.17
C PHE A 112 -7.31 -16.11 -6.37
N MET A 113 -6.83 -17.31 -6.72
CA MET A 113 -7.16 -18.58 -6.06
C MET A 113 -8.66 -18.83 -5.83
N GLY A 114 -9.51 -18.44 -6.79
CA GLY A 114 -10.96 -18.62 -6.71
C GLY A 114 -11.70 -17.55 -5.90
N THR A 115 -11.00 -16.57 -5.34
CA THR A 115 -11.60 -15.39 -4.72
C THR A 115 -11.46 -14.19 -5.64
N GLU A 116 -12.55 -13.45 -5.82
CA GLU A 116 -12.55 -12.18 -6.54
C GLU A 116 -12.26 -11.03 -5.58
N TYR A 117 -11.41 -10.10 -5.99
CA TYR A 117 -11.06 -8.90 -5.24
C TYR A 117 -11.41 -7.67 -6.04
N ARG A 118 -11.90 -6.64 -5.36
CA ARG A 118 -12.03 -5.28 -5.89
C ARG A 118 -11.00 -4.37 -5.26
N ARG A 119 -10.71 -3.26 -5.93
CA ARG A 119 -9.73 -2.28 -5.48
C ARG A 119 -10.41 -0.99 -5.05
N ILE A 120 -10.00 -0.50 -3.90
CA ILE A 120 -10.40 0.78 -3.33
C ILE A 120 -9.13 1.60 -3.23
N TRP A 121 -9.11 2.82 -3.78
CA TRP A 121 -7.89 3.62 -3.80
C TRP A 121 -8.18 5.12 -3.83
N ALA A 122 -7.24 5.91 -3.30
CA ALA A 122 -7.29 7.37 -3.32
C ALA A 122 -5.88 7.93 -3.55
N THR A 123 -5.79 9.07 -4.24
CA THR A 123 -4.50 9.69 -4.60
C THR A 123 -4.09 10.68 -3.54
N SER A 124 -2.90 10.54 -2.96
CA SER A 124 -2.37 11.50 -1.98
C SER A 124 -1.37 12.48 -2.59
N TRP A 125 -0.79 12.15 -3.74
CA TRP A 125 0.24 12.97 -4.36
C TRP A 125 0.39 12.68 -5.85
N LYS A 126 0.76 13.71 -6.63
CA LYS A 126 1.09 13.60 -8.05
C LYS A 126 2.34 14.43 -8.37
N SER A 127 3.13 13.98 -9.33
CA SER A 127 4.23 14.76 -9.90
C SER A 127 4.56 14.30 -11.30
N LYS A 128 5.17 15.17 -12.11
CA LYS A 128 5.73 14.78 -13.42
C LYS A 128 6.99 13.92 -13.27
N GLU A 129 7.73 14.12 -12.18
CA GLU A 129 8.99 13.46 -11.89
C GLU A 129 8.81 12.32 -10.90
N LEU A 130 9.79 11.41 -10.88
CA LEU A 130 9.81 10.32 -9.91
C LEU A 130 9.85 10.90 -8.49
N PRO A 131 9.04 10.40 -7.54
CA PRO A 131 9.13 10.84 -6.14
C PRO A 131 10.53 10.63 -5.57
N SER A 132 10.94 11.52 -4.65
CA SER A 132 12.23 11.40 -3.99
C SER A 132 12.30 10.12 -3.14
N ALA A 133 13.52 9.62 -2.92
CA ALA A 133 13.75 8.46 -2.05
C ALA A 133 13.21 8.69 -0.62
N GLU A 134 13.24 9.93 -0.13
CA GLU A 134 12.68 10.32 1.17
C GLU A 134 11.17 10.14 1.22
N ILE A 135 10.45 10.62 0.20
CA ILE A 135 8.98 10.42 0.09
C ILE A 135 8.68 8.92 0.04
N MET A 136 9.41 8.16 -0.77
CA MET A 136 9.20 6.72 -0.89
C MET A 136 9.48 5.97 0.42
N ALA A 137 10.54 6.33 1.15
CA ALA A 137 10.85 5.76 2.44
C ALA A 137 9.78 6.08 3.48
N LYS A 138 9.27 7.32 3.50
CA LYS A 138 8.15 7.72 4.37
C LYS A 138 6.91 6.87 4.11
N LEU A 139 6.53 6.67 2.86
CA LEU A 139 5.38 5.82 2.49
C LEU A 139 5.60 4.35 2.85
N LEU A 140 6.81 3.81 2.67
CA LEU A 140 7.10 2.43 3.06
C LEU A 140 6.99 2.23 4.58
N GLN A 141 7.53 3.16 5.36
CA GLN A 141 7.41 3.15 6.83
C GLN A 141 5.95 3.29 7.28
N ASP A 142 5.20 4.19 6.65
CA ASP A 142 3.79 4.41 6.95
C ASP A 142 2.88 3.27 6.46
N SER A 143 3.33 2.45 5.50
CA SER A 143 2.65 1.18 5.15
C SER A 143 2.81 0.16 6.27
N ALA A 144 3.99 0.09 6.90
CA ALA A 144 4.27 -0.89 7.95
C ALA A 144 3.42 -0.69 9.22
N THR A 145 2.89 0.52 9.44
CA THR A 145 2.01 0.83 10.58
C THR A 145 0.54 0.56 10.30
N LYS A 146 0.16 0.37 9.02
CA LYS A 146 -1.23 0.14 8.62
C LYS A 146 -1.61 -1.31 8.78
N LYS A 147 -2.81 -1.54 9.34
CA LYS A 147 -3.40 -2.88 9.48
C LYS A 147 -3.91 -3.43 8.16
N ILE A 148 -4.43 -2.55 7.30
CA ILE A 148 -4.93 -2.85 5.96
C ILE A 148 -4.54 -1.70 5.04
N GLY A 149 -4.35 -2.03 3.76
CA GLY A 149 -3.94 -1.11 2.72
C GLY A 149 -2.43 -0.95 2.63
N GLY A 150 -1.97 -0.47 1.48
CA GLY A 150 -0.57 -0.18 1.23
C GLY A 150 -0.43 0.98 0.28
N TRP A 151 0.68 1.71 0.41
CA TRP A 151 1.03 2.73 -0.54
C TRP A 151 1.52 2.10 -1.83
N GLU A 152 1.01 2.58 -2.96
CA GLU A 152 1.40 2.16 -4.29
C GLU A 152 1.87 3.37 -5.10
N MET A 153 2.92 3.20 -5.88
CA MET A 153 3.34 4.19 -6.87
C MET A 153 2.89 3.72 -8.25
N HIS A 154 2.18 4.58 -8.96
CA HIS A 154 1.72 4.33 -10.32
C HIS A 154 2.31 5.36 -11.28
N ARG A 155 2.63 4.92 -12.49
CA ARG A 155 3.02 5.80 -13.59
C ARG A 155 1.86 5.92 -14.56
N TRP A 156 1.32 7.13 -14.71
CA TRP A 156 0.29 7.48 -15.68
C TRP A 156 0.90 8.31 -16.81
N SER A 157 0.09 8.68 -17.80
CA SER A 157 0.56 9.48 -18.95
C SER A 157 1.03 10.88 -18.55
N ASP A 158 0.53 11.42 -17.45
CA ASP A 158 0.83 12.76 -16.92
C ASP A 158 1.93 12.78 -15.85
N GLY A 159 2.48 11.61 -15.47
CA GLY A 159 3.55 11.50 -14.47
C GLY A 159 3.36 10.33 -13.51
N TYR A 160 3.73 10.54 -12.25
CA TYR A 160 3.66 9.59 -11.15
C TYR A 160 2.57 9.99 -10.17
N ARG A 161 1.92 8.98 -9.58
CA ARG A 161 0.95 9.14 -8.51
C ARG A 161 1.28 8.20 -7.36
N LEU A 162 1.14 8.73 -6.16
CA LEU A 162 1.19 7.97 -4.92
C LEU A 162 -0.23 7.81 -4.44
N ILE A 163 -0.65 6.57 -4.27
CA ILE A 163 -2.02 6.25 -3.89
C ILE A 163 -2.00 5.32 -2.68
N LEU A 164 -2.98 5.48 -1.80
CA LEU A 164 -3.30 4.46 -0.82
C LEU A 164 -4.29 3.51 -1.47
N ALA A 165 -3.98 2.22 -1.48
CA ALA A 165 -4.87 1.21 -2.06
C ALA A 165 -5.16 0.08 -1.07
N GLN A 166 -6.40 -0.40 -1.10
CA GLN A 166 -6.85 -1.59 -0.41
C GLN A 166 -7.52 -2.53 -1.42
N LYS A 167 -7.07 -3.78 -1.45
CA LYS A 167 -7.74 -4.87 -2.15
C LYS A 167 -8.70 -5.56 -1.18
N LEU A 168 -9.97 -5.68 -1.55
CA LEU A 168 -11.03 -6.20 -0.69
C LEU A 168 -11.76 -7.32 -1.43
N PRO A 169 -12.08 -8.47 -0.80
CA PRO A 169 -12.92 -9.48 -1.42
C PRO A 169 -14.21 -8.86 -1.98
N ALA A 170 -14.62 -9.26 -3.17
CA ALA A 170 -15.77 -8.70 -3.87
C ALA A 170 -17.11 -9.03 -3.16
N ASP A 171 -17.12 -10.10 -2.37
CA ASP A 171 -18.24 -10.54 -1.54
C ASP A 171 -18.17 -9.99 -0.09
N ALA A 172 -17.20 -9.10 0.21
CA ALA A 172 -17.10 -8.49 1.53
C ALA A 172 -18.40 -7.75 1.91
N SER A 173 -18.70 -7.75 3.21
CA SER A 173 -19.91 -7.12 3.74
C SER A 173 -19.93 -5.60 3.48
N ASN A 174 -21.12 -5.01 3.44
CA ASN A 174 -21.28 -3.55 3.29
C ASN A 174 -20.50 -2.77 4.35
N ALA A 175 -20.46 -3.27 5.59
CA ALA A 175 -19.69 -2.65 6.68
C ALA A 175 -18.18 -2.70 6.41
N ALA A 176 -17.67 -3.82 5.88
CA ALA A 176 -16.25 -3.93 5.52
C ALA A 176 -15.90 -3.03 4.33
N LEU A 177 -16.79 -2.92 3.33
CA LEU A 177 -16.63 -1.99 2.21
C LEU A 177 -16.59 -0.53 2.69
N GLU A 178 -17.53 -0.12 3.53
CA GLU A 178 -17.58 1.23 4.07
C GLU A 178 -16.34 1.54 4.92
N ALA A 179 -15.92 0.61 5.77
CA ALA A 179 -14.71 0.75 6.58
C ALA A 179 -13.45 0.89 5.70
N ALA A 180 -13.34 0.11 4.62
CA ALA A 180 -12.22 0.20 3.69
C ALA A 180 -12.21 1.52 2.91
N ILE A 181 -13.36 1.99 2.44
CA ILE A 181 -13.52 3.32 1.80
C ILE A 181 -13.04 4.42 2.75
N LYS A 182 -13.54 4.43 3.99
CA LYS A 182 -13.17 5.40 5.01
C LYS A 182 -11.68 5.34 5.34
N LEU A 183 -11.11 4.16 5.51
CA LEU A 183 -9.67 4.02 5.78
C LEU A 183 -8.83 4.60 4.65
N VAL A 184 -9.16 4.28 3.41
CA VAL A 184 -8.39 4.73 2.24
C VAL A 184 -8.48 6.25 2.09
N VAL A 185 -9.68 6.82 2.14
CA VAL A 185 -9.86 8.28 1.95
C VAL A 185 -9.23 9.10 3.08
N ASN A 186 -9.35 8.66 4.33
CA ASN A 186 -8.71 9.34 5.47
C ASN A 186 -7.18 9.24 5.40
N GLY A 187 -6.65 8.07 5.01
CA GLY A 187 -5.21 7.87 4.91
C GLY A 187 -4.59 8.67 3.77
N ALA A 188 -5.29 8.79 2.64
CA ALA A 188 -4.85 9.57 1.50
C ALA A 188 -4.88 11.09 1.78
N ASP A 189 -5.98 11.60 2.36
CA ASP A 189 -6.10 13.00 2.81
C ASP A 189 -5.00 13.38 3.81
N TYR A 190 -4.77 12.51 4.82
CA TYR A 190 -3.69 12.73 5.78
C TYR A 190 -2.33 12.81 5.10
N MET A 191 -2.01 11.90 4.18
CA MET A 191 -0.70 11.92 3.53
C MET A 191 -0.55 13.06 2.52
N GLU A 192 -1.64 13.46 1.85
CA GLU A 192 -1.66 14.66 1.01
C GLU A 192 -1.25 15.89 1.81
N GLU A 193 -1.80 16.05 3.03
CA GLU A 193 -1.44 17.13 3.94
C GLU A 193 0.07 17.18 4.17
N GLN A 194 0.65 16.01 4.47
CA GLN A 194 2.06 15.86 4.80
C GLN A 194 2.99 16.09 3.60
N LEU A 195 2.55 15.77 2.39
CA LEU A 195 3.40 15.81 1.19
C LEU A 195 3.26 17.09 0.37
N THR A 196 2.14 17.81 0.53
CA THR A 196 1.84 19.01 -0.28
C THR A 196 1.96 20.33 0.49
N ASN A 197 2.25 20.26 1.79
CA ASN A 197 2.18 21.39 2.73
C ASN A 197 0.75 21.94 2.85
N ASN A 198 -0.21 21.08 3.21
CA ASN A 198 -1.63 21.41 3.44
C ASN A 198 -2.43 21.90 2.22
N LYS A 199 -2.12 21.44 1.00
CA LYS A 199 -3.00 21.70 -0.14
C LYS A 199 -4.20 20.76 -0.14
N ASP A 200 -5.26 21.18 -0.82
CA ASP A 200 -6.47 20.40 -1.12
C ASP A 200 -6.56 20.22 -2.64
N GLU A 201 -5.92 19.18 -3.18
CA GLU A 201 -5.81 18.93 -4.62
C GLU A 201 -6.64 17.73 -5.10
N PHE A 202 -7.12 16.85 -4.21
CA PHE A 202 -7.68 15.55 -4.56
C PHE A 202 -9.07 15.26 -3.99
#